data_AF-A0A6A5TZI0-F1
#
_entry.id   AF-A0A6A5TZI0-F1
#
_cell.length_a   1.000
_cell.length_b   1.000
_cell.length_c   1.000
_cell.angle_alpha   90.00
_cell.angle_beta   90.00
_cell.angle_gamma   90.00
#
_symmetry.space_group_name_H-M   'P 1'
#
loop_
_entity.id
_entity.type
_entity.pdbx_description
1 polymer ?
#
loop_
_entity_poly.entity_id
_entity_poly.type
_entity_poly.pdbx_seq_one_letter_code
_entity_poly.pdbx_strand_id
1 'polypeptide(L)' 'MDPINAAIEEINSLELGETFSYKEIAKKHSVVRSTLTRRHQAITVPHTLKIAN' A
#
# COMPACT_ATOMS: atom_id res chain seq x y z
N MET A 1 2.91 14.83 3.18
CA MET A 1 2.35 13.47 3.21
C MET A 1 2.57 12.85 1.84
N ASP A 2 3.21 11.69 1.78
CA ASP A 2 3.38 10.96 0.52
C ASP A 2 2.02 10.36 0.12
N PRO A 3 1.49 10.64 -1.09
CA PRO A 3 0.18 10.16 -1.52
C PRO A 3 0.06 8.62 -1.51
N ILE A 4 1.17 7.91 -1.65
CA ILE A 4 1.20 6.44 -1.60
C ILE A 4 1.05 5.96 -0.16
N ASN A 5 1.67 6.64 0.81
CA ASN A 5 1.47 6.32 2.22
C ASN A 5 0.01 6.58 2.64
N ALA A 6 -0.60 7.69 2.20
CA ALA A 6 -2.02 7.96 2.47
C ALA A 6 -2.95 6.89 1.87
N ALA A 7 -2.65 6.41 0.66
CA ALA A 7 -3.38 5.31 0.04
C ALA A 7 -3.20 3.98 0.78
N ILE A 8 -2.02 3.72 1.36
CA ILE A 8 -1.75 2.52 2.18
C ILE A 8 -2.47 2.61 3.53
N GLU A 9 -2.46 3.77 4.18
CA GLU A 9 -3.22 4.00 5.41
C GLU A 9 -4.72 3.81 5.20
N GLU A 10 -5.26 4.28 4.07
CA GLU A 10 -6.66 4.01 3.71
C GLU A 10 -6.91 2.51 3.55
N ILE A 11 -6.05 1.77 2.84
CA ILE A 11 -6.19 0.31 2.71
C ILE A 11 -6.12 -0.39 4.07
N ASN A 12 -5.21 0.01 4.95
CA ASN A 12 -5.05 -0.57 6.29
C ASN A 12 -6.21 -0.19 7.24
N SER A 13 -6.90 0.92 6.95
CA SER A 13 -8.06 1.39 7.71
C SER A 13 -9.37 0.75 7.23
N LEU A 14 -9.39 0.14 6.04
CA LEU A 14 -10.54 -0.64 5.59
C LEU A 14 -10.64 -1.91 6.44
N GLU A 15 -11.85 -2.23 6.90
CA GLU A 15 -12.05 -3.40 7.75
C GLU A 15 -11.60 -4.69 7.05
N LEU A 16 -11.00 -5.59 7.84
CA LEU A 16 -10.61 -6.94 7.43
C LEU A 16 -11.86 -7.74 7.03
N GLY A 17 -12.31 -7.56 5.79
CA GLY A 17 -13.54 -8.16 5.26
C GLY A 17 -14.23 -7.31 4.20
N GLU A 18 -13.91 -6.01 4.10
CA GLU A 18 -14.46 -5.14 3.06
C GLU A 18 -13.71 -5.34 1.73
N THR A 19 -14.45 -5.56 0.66
CA THR A 19 -13.89 -5.75 -0.68
C THR A 19 -13.47 -4.41 -1.26
N PHE A 20 -12.16 -4.16 -1.35
CA PHE A 20 -11.62 -2.95 -1.94
C PHE A 20 -10.91 -3.19 -3.27
N SER A 21 -10.93 -2.17 -4.14
CA SER A 21 -10.20 -2.19 -5.41
C SER A 21 -9.02 -1.22 -5.36
N TYR A 22 -7.80 -1.74 -5.61
CA TYR A 22 -6.60 -0.91 -5.75
C TYR A 22 -6.75 0.20 -6.79
N LYS A 23 -7.59 0.00 -7.81
CA LYS A 23 -7.82 0.99 -8.87
C LYS A 23 -8.57 2.21 -8.34
N GLU A 24 -9.54 2.00 -7.45
CA GLU A 24 -10.37 3.06 -6.88
C GLU A 24 -9.56 3.91 -5.89
N ILE A 25 -8.85 3.24 -4.98
CA ILE A 25 -7.98 3.91 -4.01
C ILE A 25 -6.86 4.66 -4.74
N ALA A 26 -6.25 4.05 -5.77
CA ALA A 26 -5.23 4.72 -6.56
C ALA A 26 -5.76 5.97 -7.27
N LYS A 27 -6.97 5.93 -7.83
CA LYS A 27 -7.61 7.08 -8.47
C LYS A 27 -7.93 8.18 -7.46
N LYS A 28 -8.42 7.81 -6.28
CA LYS A 28 -8.75 8.75 -5.19
C LYS A 28 -7.53 9.55 -4.72
N HIS A 29 -6.38 8.87 -4.57
CA HIS A 29 -5.13 9.49 -4.15
C HIS A 29 -4.26 10.00 -5.30
N SER A 30 -4.74 9.93 -6.55
CA SER A 30 -3.98 10.26 -7.76
C SER A 30 -2.61 9.57 -7.84
N VAL A 31 -2.54 8.32 -7.36
CA VAL A 31 -1.33 7.49 -7.39
C VAL A 31 -1.41 6.41 -8.46
N VAL A 32 -0.25 5.93 -8.89
CA VAL A 32 -0.18 4.81 -9.83
C VAL A 32 -0.54 3.51 -9.12
N ARG A 33 -1.54 2.79 -9.64
CA ARG A 33 -1.98 1.50 -9.08
C ARG A 33 -0.85 0.51 -8.89
N SER A 34 0.04 0.36 -9.87
CA SER A 34 1.18 -0.58 -9.77
C SER A 34 2.11 -0.24 -8.61
N THR A 35 2.38 1.05 -8.38
CA THR A 35 3.17 1.53 -7.25
C THR A 35 2.49 1.24 -5.91
N LEU A 36 1.18 1.50 -5.83
CA LEU A 36 0.38 1.22 -4.63
C LEU A 36 0.36 -0.27 -4.29
N THR A 37 0.05 -1.14 -5.26
CA THR A 37 0.03 -2.58 -5.06
C THR A 37 1.40 -3.12 -4.66
N ARG A 38 2.48 -2.67 -5.31
CA ARG A 38 3.85 -3.16 -5.03
C ARG A 38 4.33 -2.78 -3.63
N ARG A 39 3.93 -1.61 -3.13
CA ARG A 39 4.29 -1.11 -1.80
C ARG A 39 3.39 -1.70 -0.70
N HIS A 40 2.10 -1.88 -0.97
CA HIS A 40 1.15 -2.55 -0.06
C HIS A 40 1.45 -4.04 0.12
N GLN A 41 1.76 -4.77 -0.97
CA GLN A 41 2.11 -6.20 -0.91
C GLN A 41 3.53 -6.46 -0.38
N ALA A 42 4.26 -5.42 0.03
CA ALA A 42 5.62 -5.55 0.57
C ALA A 42 6.57 -6.42 -0.29
N ILE A 43 6.47 -6.35 -1.63
CA ILE A 43 7.46 -6.99 -2.53
C ILE A 43 8.86 -6.38 -2.32
N THR A 44 8.91 -5.18 -1.79
CA THR A 44 10.09 -4.66 -1.10
C THR A 44 9.93 -4.91 0.40
N VAL A 45 10.47 -6.04 0.86
CA VAL A 45 10.92 -6.16 2.26
C VAL A 45 11.76 -4.93 2.59
N PRO A 46 11.53 -4.25 3.73
CA PRO A 46 12.47 -3.29 4.25
C PRO A 46 13.84 -3.98 4.31
N HIS A 47 14.88 -3.35 3.78
CA HIS A 47 16.24 -3.88 3.84
C HIS A 47 16.72 -4.16 5.28
N THR A 48 16.00 -3.65 6.27
CA THR A 48 16.26 -3.79 7.71
C THR A 48 15.96 -5.18 8.29
N LEU A 49 15.42 -6.14 7.53
CA LEU A 49 15.24 -7.53 7.99
C LEU A 49 16.31 -8.51 7.48
N LYS A 50 17.31 -8.04 6.74
CA LYS A 50 18.58 -8.77 6.57
C LYS A 50 19.58 -8.17 7.54
N ILE A 51 19.64 -8.70 8.76
CA ILE A 51 20.82 -8.90 9.64
C ILE A 51 20.24 -9.17 11.03
N ALA A 52 19.97 -10.44 11.29
CA ALA A 52 19.97 -11.02 12.63
C ALA A 52 20.11 -12.53 12.46
N ASN A 53 21.30 -12.96 12.03
CA ASN A 53 21.79 -14.32 12.23
C ASN A 53 23.25 -14.24 12.66
#